data_AF-A0A6P0TIA5-F1
#
_entry.id   AF-A0A6P0TIA5-F1
#
_cell.length_a   1.000
_cell.length_b   1.000
_cell.length_c   1.000
_cell.angle_alpha   90.00
_cell.angle_beta   90.00
_cell.angle_gamma   90.00
#
_symmetry.space_group_name_H-M   'P 1'
#
loop_
_entity.id
_entity.type
_entity.pdbx_description
1 polymer ?
#
loop_
_entity_poly.entity_id
_entity_poly.type
_entity_poly.pdbx_seq_one_letter_code
_entity_poly.pdbx_strand_id
1 'polypeptide(L)'
;MNINQLESQVKYLTNSDGQTTEVVIPIDLWESLLGLLGQSASGLSSIDEDEPKAEILEDLKRSLKDGATGQTYPITELWAELEV
;
A
#
# COMPACT_ATOMS: atom_id res chain seq x y z
N MET A 1 3.47 11.85 -24.45
CA MET A 1 3.19 10.57 -25.13
C MET A 1 1.89 10.72 -25.91
N ASN A 2 1.81 10.29 -27.16
CA ASN A 2 0.62 10.45 -27.99
C ASN A 2 -0.19 9.14 -27.99
N ILE A 3 -1.45 9.18 -27.56
CA ILE A 3 -2.28 7.97 -27.33
C ILE A 3 -2.41 7.11 -28.61
N ASN A 4 -2.50 7.75 -29.79
CA ASN A 4 -2.60 7.05 -31.07
C ASN A 4 -1.34 6.23 -31.41
N GLN A 5 -0.17 6.58 -30.85
CA GLN A 5 1.07 5.81 -31.00
C GLN A 5 1.18 4.67 -29.98
N LEU A 6 0.37 4.73 -28.91
CA LEU A 6 0.27 3.69 -27.89
C LEU A 6 -0.57 2.53 -28.41
N GLU A 7 -1.71 2.85 -29.04
CA GLU A 7 -2.62 1.85 -29.62
C GLU A 7 -1.96 0.98 -30.69
N SER A 8 -1.00 1.50 -31.45
CA SER A 8 -0.25 0.72 -32.44
C SER A 8 0.81 -0.21 -31.82
N GLN A 9 1.12 -0.04 -30.54
CA GLN A 9 2.11 -0.82 -29.80
C GLN A 9 1.47 -1.79 -28.80
N VAL A 10 0.17 -1.63 -28.51
CA VAL A 10 -0.57 -2.49 -27.58
C VAL A 10 -1.36 -3.55 -28.36
N LYS A 11 -1.32 -4.80 -27.90
CA LYS A 11 -2.17 -5.87 -28.42
C LYS A 11 -3.18 -6.30 -27.36
N TYR A 12 -4.44 -6.33 -27.74
CA TYR A 12 -5.53 -6.81 -26.90
C TYR A 12 -5.72 -8.30 -27.12
N LEU A 13 -5.73 -9.06 -26.02
CA LEU A 13 -6.04 -10.48 -26.01
C LEU A 13 -7.52 -10.65 -25.67
N THR A 14 -8.23 -11.36 -26.53
CA THR A 14 -9.63 -11.71 -26.32
C THR A 14 -9.76 -13.17 -25.92
N ASN A 15 -10.59 -13.44 -24.92
CA ASN A 15 -10.95 -14.81 -24.54
C ASN A 15 -11.83 -15.48 -25.60
N SER A 16 -12.14 -16.76 -25.38
CA SER A 16 -13.00 -17.57 -26.24
C SER A 16 -14.41 -16.98 -26.45
N ASP A 17 -14.85 -16.14 -25.51
CA ASP A 17 -16.15 -15.45 -25.52
C ASP A 17 -16.09 -14.09 -26.24
N GLY A 18 -14.94 -13.73 -26.83
CA GLY A 18 -14.72 -12.48 -27.54
C GLY A 18 -14.55 -11.25 -26.64
N GLN A 19 -14.40 -11.45 -25.32
CA GLN A 19 -14.16 -10.36 -24.37
C GLN A 19 -12.67 -10.08 -24.27
N THR A 20 -12.29 -8.82 -24.32
CA THR A 20 -10.91 -8.39 -24.09
C THR A 20 -10.55 -8.60 -22.61
N THR A 21 -9.72 -9.60 -22.33
CA THR A 21 -9.33 -9.96 -20.96
C THR A 21 -7.98 -9.40 -20.58
N GLU A 22 -7.06 -9.29 -21.53
CA GLU A 22 -5.67 -8.97 -21.24
C GLU A 22 -5.08 -8.04 -22.31
N VAL A 23 -3.96 -7.40 -21.97
CA VAL A 23 -3.25 -6.46 -22.81
C VAL A 23 -1.76 -6.81 -22.81
N VAL A 24 -1.18 -6.94 -24.00
CA VAL A 24 0.25 -7.13 -24.21
C VAL A 24 0.84 -5.82 -24.67
N ILE A 25 1.85 -5.36 -23.94
CA ILE A 25 2.58 -4.12 -24.19
C ILE A 25 4.10 -4.38 -24.19
N PRO A 26 4.88 -3.64 -24.99
CA PRO A 26 6.33 -3.65 -24.89
C PRO A 26 6.79 -3.22 -23.50
N ILE A 27 7.84 -3.88 -22.99
CA ILE A 27 8.35 -3.61 -21.64
C ILE A 27 8.83 -2.16 -21.46
N ASP A 28 9.54 -1.62 -22.46
CA ASP A 28 10.03 -0.23 -22.44
C ASP A 28 8.88 0.79 -22.33
N LEU A 29 7.74 0.45 -22.95
CA LEU A 29 6.53 1.27 -22.91
C LEU A 29 5.86 1.19 -21.53
N TRP A 30 5.82 0.00 -20.95
CA TRP A 30 5.32 -0.21 -19.58
C TRP A 30 6.13 0.55 -18.56
N GLU A 31 7.45 0.48 -18.62
CA GLU A 31 8.35 1.20 -17.72
C GLU A 31 8.19 2.72 -17.87
N SER A 32 8.05 3.21 -19.10
CA SER A 32 7.78 4.62 -19.38
C SER A 32 6.44 5.08 -18.79
N LEU A 33 5.40 4.23 -18.86
CA LEU A 33 4.09 4.51 -18.26
C LEU A 33 4.16 4.51 -16.73
N LEU A 34 4.85 3.54 -16.13
CA LEU A 34 5.07 3.50 -14.68
C LEU A 34 5.84 4.74 -14.18
N GLY A 35 6.85 5.20 -14.92
CA GLY A 35 7.59 6.42 -14.60
C GLY A 35 6.72 7.68 -14.67
N LEU A 36 5.73 7.72 -15.57
CA LEU A 36 4.78 8.83 -15.70
C LEU A 36 3.68 8.81 -14.64
N LEU A 37 3.26 7.62 -14.20
CA LEU A 37 2.29 7.44 -13.11
C LEU A 37 2.88 7.81 -11.73
N GLY A 38 4.19 8.06 -11.66
CA GLY A 38 4.90 8.44 -10.46
C GLY A 38 5.22 7.23 -9.58
N GLN A 39 6.38 7.26 -8.91
CA GLN A 39 6.78 6.28 -7.87
C GLN A 39 5.89 6.34 -6.61
N SER A 40 4.69 6.89 -6.71
CA SER A 40 3.87 7.36 -5.59
C SER A 40 2.80 6.37 -5.15
N ALA A 41 2.65 5.24 -5.83
CA ALA A 41 1.83 4.16 -5.31
C ALA A 41 2.78 3.19 -4.62
N SER A 42 3.01 3.34 -3.32
CA SER A 42 3.61 2.28 -2.49
C SER A 42 2.81 0.96 -2.58
N GLY A 43 1.65 0.96 -3.25
CA GLY A 43 0.65 -0.09 -3.22
C GLY A 43 -0.11 -0.14 -1.89
N LEU A 44 0.23 0.76 -0.97
CA LEU A 44 -0.36 0.90 0.34
C LEU A 44 -1.51 1.91 0.29
N SER A 45 -2.47 1.77 1.20
CA SER A 45 -3.49 2.81 1.35
C SER A 45 -2.85 4.07 1.94
N SER A 46 -3.41 5.25 1.66
CA SER A 46 -2.87 6.51 2.21
C SER A 46 -2.77 6.51 3.74
N ILE A 47 -3.61 5.72 4.42
CA ILE A 47 -3.59 5.56 5.88
C ILE A 47 -2.28 4.88 6.33
N ASP A 48 -1.83 3.87 5.58
CA ASP A 48 -0.61 3.10 5.89
C ASP A 48 0.69 3.88 5.54
N GLU A 49 0.59 4.81 4.57
CA GLU A 49 1.70 5.67 4.20
C GLU A 49 1.98 6.72 5.29
N ASP A 50 0.92 7.27 5.87
CA ASP A 50 0.97 8.35 6.89
C ASP A 50 1.02 7.84 8.34
N GLU A 51 1.13 6.52 8.57
CA GLU A 51 1.28 5.99 9.92
C GLU A 51 2.51 6.59 10.63
N PRO A 52 2.39 7.02 11.90
CA PRO A 52 3.51 7.54 12.69
C PRO A 52 4.41 6.39 13.16
N LYS A 53 5.11 5.76 12.22
CA LYS A 53 5.95 4.57 12.42
C LYS A 53 6.97 4.73 13.55
N ALA A 54 7.51 5.93 13.71
CA ALA A 54 8.44 6.24 14.79
C ALA A 54 7.77 6.16 16.17
N GLU A 55 6.55 6.68 16.31
CA GLU A 55 5.81 6.64 17.57
C GLU A 55 5.38 5.21 17.91
N ILE A 56 4.89 4.46 16.92
CA ILE A 56 4.53 3.03 17.07
C ILE A 56 5.74 2.20 17.53
N LEU A 57 6.91 2.45 16.95
CA LEU A 57 8.14 1.74 17.33
C LEU A 57 8.60 2.07 18.74
N GLU A 58 8.50 3.34 19.16
CA GLU A 58 8.84 3.74 20.52
C GLU A 58 7.86 3.14 21.54
N ASP A 59 6.57 3.12 21.22
CA ASP A 59 5.55 2.52 22.07
C ASP A 59 5.74 0.99 22.23
N LEU A 60 6.11 0.30 21.14
CA LEU A 60 6.45 -1.13 21.19
C LEU A 60 7.68 -1.38 22.09
N LYS A 61 8.75 -0.59 21.96
CA LYS A 61 9.94 -0.73 22.80
C LYS A 61 9.62 -0.51 24.27
N ARG A 62 8.77 0.47 24.57
CA ARG A 62 8.29 0.75 25.92
C ARG A 62 7.48 -0.44 26.45
N SER A 63 6.53 -0.95 25.68
CA SER A 63 5.71 -2.11 26.05
C SER A 63 6.55 -3.36 26.36
N LEU A 64 7.59 -3.62 25.57
CA LEU A 64 8.52 -4.72 25.82
C LEU A 64 9.30 -4.53 27.13
N LYS A 65 9.73 -3.29 27.41
CA LYS A 65 10.45 -2.94 28.64
C LYS A 65 9.54 -3.09 29.86
N ASP A 66 8.33 -2.57 29.78
CA ASP A 66 7.33 -2.60 30.85
C ASP A 66 6.92 -4.07 31.14
N GLY A 67 6.74 -4.89 30.10
CA GLY A 67 6.52 -6.33 30.25
C GLY A 67 7.69 -7.05 30.91
N ALA A 68 8.93 -6.70 30.56
CA ALA A 68 10.14 -7.30 31.16
C ALA A 68 10.32 -6.91 32.64
N THR A 69 9.87 -5.72 33.05
CA THR A 69 9.90 -5.27 34.46
C THR A 69 8.69 -5.74 35.26
N GLY A 70 7.75 -6.49 34.65
CA GLY A 70 6.52 -6.96 35.29
C GLY A 70 5.51 -5.84 35.55
N GLN A 71 5.65 -4.72 34.85
CA GLN A 71 4.71 -3.60 34.92
C GLN A 71 3.47 -3.96 34.12
N THR A 72 2.39 -4.27 34.83
CA THR A 72 1.09 -4.63 34.27
C THR A 72 0.05 -3.60 34.63
N TYR A 73 -0.86 -3.31 33.69
CA TYR A 73 -2.00 -2.45 33.92
C TYR A 73 -3.28 -3.29 34.03
N PRO A 74 -4.12 -3.05 35.05
CA PRO A 74 -5.44 -3.67 35.12
C PRO A 74 -6.25 -3.34 33.87
N ILE A 75 -6.92 -4.34 33.31
CA ILE A 75 -7.80 -4.17 32.14
C ILE A 75 -8.83 -3.04 32.35
N THR A 76 -9.33 -2.86 33.58
CA THR A 76 -10.27 -1.79 33.94
C THR A 76 -9.71 -0.38 33.75
N GLU A 77 -8.40 -0.19 33.94
CA GLU A 77 -7.74 1.11 33.71
C GLU A 77 -7.60 1.42 32.21
N LEU A 78 -7.39 0.38 31.38
CA LEU A 78 -7.30 0.53 29.92
C LEU A 78 -8.63 0.94 29.28
N TRP A 79 -9.75 0.51 29.85
CA TRP A 79 -11.09 0.87 29.36
C TRP A 79 -11.61 2.20 29.92
N ALA A 80 -11.11 2.64 31.08
CA ALA A 80 -11.55 3.89 31.70
C ALA A 80 -11.21 5.14 30.87
N GLU A 81 -10.18 5.08 30.02
CA GLU A 81 -9.81 6.16 29.09
C GLU A 81 -10.64 6.15 27.79
N LEU A 82 -11.41 5.09 27.54
CA LEU A 82 -12.23 4.90 26.33
C LEU A 82 -13.73 5.12 26.57
N GLU A 83 -14.18 5.22 27.82
CA GLU A 83 -15.55 5.59 28.16
C GLU A 83 -15.74 7.13 28.09
N VAL A 84 -16.43 7.58 27.04
CA VAL A 84 -16.99 8.94 26.91
C VAL A 84 -18.40 8.98 27.51
#